data_AF-A0A9C7UUS5-F1
#
_entry.id   AF-A0A9C7UUS5-F1
#
_cell.length_a   1.000
_cell.length_b   1.000
_cell.length_c   1.000
_cell.angle_alpha   90.00
_cell.angle_beta   90.00
_cell.angle_gamma   90.00
#
_symmetry.space_group_name_H-M   'P 1'
#
loop_
_entity.id
_entity.type
_entity.pdbx_description
1 polymer ?
#
loop_
_entity_poly.entity_id
_entity_poly.type
_entity_poly.pdbx_seq_one_letter_code
_entity_poly.pdbx_strand_id
1 'polypeptide(L)'
;MKTPSSPGHSQVDWLRNKRKKTRNAVIPISMEQVKQHNRKDDAWLVLRGKVYDVTEYIPFHPGGEAEICRGIGKDATKLFLAKHPWVNAEFLLSECLIGYLSEERREEK
;
A
#
# COMPACT_ATOMS: atom_id res chain seq x y z
N MET A 1 -6.27 -20.66 8.21
CA MET A 1 -5.71 -21.32 7.02
C MET A 1 -5.10 -20.25 6.13
N LYS A 2 -3.83 -20.38 5.71
CA LYS A 2 -3.23 -19.48 4.72
C LYS A 2 -3.80 -19.88 3.36
N THR A 3 -4.46 -18.97 2.65
CA THR A 3 -4.87 -19.22 1.26
C THR A 3 -3.63 -19.52 0.43
N PRO A 4 -3.60 -20.62 -0.34
CA PRO A 4 -2.51 -20.88 -1.27
C PRO A 4 -2.40 -19.71 -2.24
N SER A 5 -1.22 -19.13 -2.37
CA SER A 5 -0.95 -18.16 -3.43
C SER A 5 -1.00 -18.88 -4.77
N SER A 6 -1.70 -18.32 -5.75
CA SER A 6 -1.65 -18.82 -7.13
C SER A 6 -0.19 -18.90 -7.61
N PRO A 7 0.16 -19.87 -8.48
CA PRO A 7 1.50 -19.93 -9.06
C PRO A 7 1.90 -18.56 -9.65
N GLY A 8 3.12 -18.10 -9.34
CA GLY A 8 3.64 -16.81 -9.82
C GLY A 8 3.19 -15.57 -9.05
N HIS A 9 2.40 -15.71 -7.98
CA HIS A 9 1.88 -14.60 -7.18
C HIS A 9 2.31 -14.70 -5.71
N SER A 10 3.57 -15.04 -5.47
CA SER A 10 4.16 -15.04 -4.15
C SER A 10 4.92 -13.73 -3.87
N GLN A 11 5.20 -13.45 -2.59
CA GLN A 11 6.02 -12.30 -2.22
C GLN A 11 7.44 -12.36 -2.82
N VAL A 12 7.97 -13.57 -3.08
CA VAL A 12 9.27 -13.71 -3.76
C VAL A 12 9.17 -13.40 -5.24
N ASP A 13 8.05 -13.75 -5.89
CA ASP A 13 7.77 -13.37 -7.29
C ASP A 13 7.64 -11.85 -7.41
N TRP A 14 6.99 -11.20 -6.45
CA TRP A 14 6.95 -9.73 -6.36
C TRP A 14 8.35 -9.14 -6.29
N LEU A 15 9.20 -9.62 -5.37
CA LEU A 15 10.55 -9.07 -5.23
C LEU A 15 11.43 -9.32 -6.46
N ARG A 16 11.22 -10.42 -7.17
CA ARG A 16 11.94 -10.75 -8.41
C ARG A 16 11.47 -9.89 -9.59
N ASN A 17 10.17 -9.61 -9.67
CA ASN A 17 9.53 -9.00 -10.83
C ASN A 17 9.16 -7.53 -10.61
N LYS A 18 9.33 -6.96 -9.40
CA LYS A 18 9.04 -5.55 -9.14
C LYS A 18 9.90 -4.70 -10.07
N ARG A 19 9.24 -4.06 -11.03
CA ARG A 19 9.90 -3.15 -11.97
C ARG A 19 10.23 -1.87 -11.21
N LYS A 20 11.41 -1.31 -11.48
CA LYS A 20 11.71 0.03 -11.00
C LYS A 20 10.75 1.00 -11.65
N LYS A 21 9.83 1.58 -10.87
CA LYS A 21 9.02 2.69 -11.35
C LYS A 21 9.93 3.91 -11.43
N THR A 22 9.73 4.74 -12.46
CA THR A 22 10.36 6.06 -12.49
C THR A 22 9.97 6.78 -11.22
N ARG A 23 10.96 7.22 -10.44
CA ARG A 23 10.73 8.01 -9.23
C ARG A 23 10.13 9.34 -9.66
N ASN A 24 8.80 9.41 -9.71
CA ASN A 24 8.11 10.68 -9.81
C ASN A 24 8.46 11.50 -8.56
N ALA A 25 8.39 12.83 -8.70
CA ALA A 25 8.58 13.73 -7.57
C ALA A 25 7.69 13.25 -6.41
N VAL A 26 8.29 13.06 -5.24
CA VAL A 26 7.54 12.64 -4.06
C VAL A 26 6.76 13.84 -3.58
N ILE A 27 5.46 13.86 -3.87
CA ILE A 27 4.57 15.00 -3.62
C ILE A 27 3.81 14.83 -2.30
N PRO A 28 3.40 15.93 -1.66
CA PRO A 28 2.37 15.91 -0.63
C PRO A 28 1.04 15.42 -1.21
N ILE A 29 0.38 14.49 -0.52
CA ILE A 29 -0.91 13.89 -0.92
C ILE A 29 -1.88 14.01 0.26
N SER A 30 -3.10 14.50 0.04
CA SER A 30 -4.11 14.59 1.10
C SER A 30 -4.83 13.27 1.34
N MET A 31 -5.48 13.13 2.51
CA MET A 31 -6.33 11.95 2.74
C MET A 31 -7.51 11.90 1.78
N GLU A 32 -8.00 13.05 1.31
CA GLU A 32 -9.09 13.10 0.35
C GLU A 32 -8.70 12.53 -1.01
N GLN A 33 -7.47 12.81 -1.46
CA GLN A 33 -6.94 12.15 -2.67
C GLN A 33 -6.83 10.65 -2.46
N VAL A 34 -6.25 10.19 -1.34
CA VAL A 34 -6.12 8.75 -1.05
C VAL A 34 -7.48 8.03 -1.13
N LYS A 35 -8.56 8.60 -0.60
CA LYS A 35 -9.90 7.98 -0.63
C LYS A 35 -10.44 7.71 -2.02
N GLN A 36 -10.02 8.48 -3.03
CA GLN A 36 -10.45 8.31 -4.43
C GLN A 36 -9.88 7.04 -5.07
N HIS A 37 -8.72 6.57 -4.57
CA HIS A 37 -8.00 5.40 -5.05
C HIS A 37 -8.32 4.17 -4.19
N ASN A 38 -9.57 3.70 -4.29
CA ASN A 38 -10.15 2.66 -3.44
C ASN A 38 -10.65 1.41 -4.21
N ARG A 39 -10.19 1.20 -5.44
CA ARG A 39 -10.57 0.05 -6.28
C ARG A 39 -9.36 -0.83 -6.56
N LYS A 40 -9.57 -2.10 -6.91
CA LYS A 40 -8.46 -3.05 -7.12
C LYS A 40 -7.52 -2.64 -8.27
N ASP A 41 -8.06 -1.97 -9.28
CA ASP A 41 -7.34 -1.45 -10.43
C ASP A 41 -6.79 -0.02 -10.22
N ASP A 42 -7.05 0.56 -9.05
CA ASP A 42 -6.68 1.91 -8.67
C ASP A 42 -6.66 2.03 -7.12
N ALA A 43 -5.62 1.48 -6.50
CA ALA A 43 -5.57 1.20 -5.07
C ALA A 43 -4.41 1.89 -4.37
N TRP A 44 -4.70 2.91 -3.56
CA TRP A 44 -3.71 3.53 -2.68
C TRP A 44 -3.97 3.22 -1.22
N LEU A 45 -2.93 3.20 -0.40
CA LEU A 45 -3.06 3.13 1.06
C LEU A 45 -1.96 3.92 1.74
N VAL A 46 -2.21 4.32 2.99
CA VAL A 46 -1.22 4.99 3.83
C VAL A 46 -0.64 4.02 4.83
N LEU A 47 0.69 3.99 4.97
CA LEU A 47 1.39 3.35 6.07
C LEU A 47 2.39 4.34 6.67
N ARG A 48 2.22 4.68 7.94
CA ARG A 48 3.10 5.57 8.71
C ARG A 48 3.36 6.90 7.98
N GLY A 49 2.31 7.52 7.45
CA GLY A 49 2.38 8.80 6.73
C GLY A 49 2.96 8.72 5.31
N LYS A 50 3.31 7.53 4.80
CA LYS A 50 3.72 7.31 3.41
C LYS A 50 2.55 6.77 2.60
N VAL A 51 2.36 7.29 1.39
CA VAL A 51 1.30 6.86 0.47
C VAL A 51 1.88 5.92 -0.57
N TYR A 52 1.27 4.74 -0.69
CA TYR A 52 1.69 3.69 -1.62
C TYR A 52 0.58 3.36 -2.61
N ASP A 53 0.94 3.32 -3.89
CA ASP A 53 0.13 2.70 -4.94
C ASP A 53 0.38 1.19 -4.94
N VAL A 54 -0.57 0.44 -4.38
CA VAL A 54 -0.47 -1.01 -4.20
C VAL A 54 -1.22 -1.80 -5.27
N THR A 55 -1.71 -1.14 -6.32
CA THR A 55 -2.51 -1.74 -7.40
C THR A 55 -1.87 -3.03 -7.95
N GLU A 56 -0.60 -2.98 -8.31
CA GLU A 56 0.13 -4.14 -8.84
C GLU A 56 0.55 -5.15 -7.76
N TYR A 57 0.56 -4.76 -6.49
CA TYR A 57 0.97 -5.61 -5.38
C TYR A 57 -0.18 -6.46 -4.82
N ILE A 58 -1.44 -6.05 -5.02
CA ILE A 58 -2.63 -6.75 -4.51
C ILE A 58 -2.59 -8.29 -4.70
N PRO A 59 -2.31 -8.83 -5.89
CA PRO A 59 -2.37 -10.29 -6.08
C PRO A 59 -1.18 -11.02 -5.43
N PHE A 60 -0.12 -10.30 -5.04
CA PHE A 60 1.07 -10.85 -4.37
C PHE A 60 0.99 -10.79 -2.83
N HIS A 61 -0.07 -10.19 -2.28
CA HIS A 61 -0.23 -10.06 -0.84
C HIS A 61 -0.42 -11.43 -0.16
N PRO A 62 0.47 -11.86 0.76
CA PRO A 62 0.38 -13.20 1.38
C PRO A 62 -0.90 -13.46 2.18
N GLY A 63 -1.56 -12.40 2.67
CA GLY A 63 -2.86 -12.48 3.35
C GLY A 63 -4.06 -12.59 2.40
N GLY A 64 -3.83 -12.58 1.08
CA GLY A 64 -4.86 -12.58 0.05
C GLY A 64 -5.36 -11.19 -0.33
N GLU A 65 -5.94 -11.08 -1.52
CA GLU A 65 -6.43 -9.81 -2.08
C GLU A 65 -7.50 -9.16 -1.19
N ALA A 66 -8.42 -9.98 -0.64
CA ALA A 66 -9.51 -9.49 0.18
C ALA A 66 -9.00 -8.74 1.42
N GLU A 67 -7.92 -9.21 2.05
CA GLU A 67 -7.38 -8.57 3.26
C GLU A 67 -6.68 -7.25 2.96
N ILE A 68 -5.90 -7.15 1.88
CA ILE A 68 -5.28 -5.87 1.50
C ILE A 68 -6.32 -4.84 1.05
N CYS A 69 -7.38 -5.27 0.36
CA CYS A 69 -8.48 -4.40 -0.07
C CYS A 69 -9.25 -3.77 1.10
N ARG A 70 -9.10 -4.23 2.34
CA ARG A 70 -9.73 -3.58 3.50
C ARG A 70 -9.07 -2.23 3.83
N GLY A 71 -7.80 -2.07 3.47
CA GLY A 71 -6.95 -0.91 3.75
C GLY A 71 -6.81 0.09 2.59
N ILE A 72 -7.25 -0.25 1.38
CA ILE A 72 -7.18 0.68 0.24
C ILE A 72 -8.12 1.87 0.46
N GLY A 73 -7.74 3.04 -0.03
CA GLY A 73 -8.41 4.31 0.19
C GLY A 73 -8.33 4.85 1.62
N LYS A 74 -7.45 4.31 2.48
CA LYS A 74 -7.41 4.62 3.92
C LYS A 74 -6.00 4.70 4.49
N ASP A 75 -5.91 5.22 5.71
CA ASP A 75 -4.76 4.95 6.57
C ASP A 75 -4.88 3.53 7.16
N ALA A 76 -4.07 2.63 6.61
CA ALA A 76 -4.04 1.22 6.98
C ALA A 76 -3.01 0.94 8.08
N THR A 77 -2.33 1.96 8.64
CA THR A 77 -1.21 1.78 9.58
C THR A 77 -1.61 0.92 10.78
N LYS A 78 -2.74 1.23 11.43
CA LYS A 78 -3.21 0.47 12.61
C LYS A 78 -3.55 -0.98 12.25
N LEU A 79 -4.23 -1.18 11.11
CA LEU A 79 -4.58 -2.52 10.62
C LEU A 79 -3.31 -3.34 10.30
N PHE A 80 -2.35 -2.71 9.62
CA PHE A 80 -1.08 -3.32 9.26
C PHE A 80 -0.28 -3.72 10.50
N LEU A 81 -0.12 -2.84 11.49
CA LEU A 81 0.65 -3.16 12.72
C LEU A 81 0.00 -4.25 13.57
N ALA A 82 -1.33 -4.35 13.55
CA ALA A 82 -2.04 -5.41 14.26
C ALA A 82 -1.81 -6.81 13.65
N LYS A 83 -1.50 -6.88 12.34
CA LYS A 83 -1.35 -8.16 11.60
C LYS A 83 0.09 -8.48 11.23
N HIS A 84 0.91 -7.45 10.99
CA HIS A 84 2.23 -7.54 10.38
C HIS A 84 3.28 -6.66 11.11
N PRO A 85 3.37 -6.68 12.45
CA PRO A 85 4.24 -5.76 13.20
C PRO A 85 5.73 -5.88 12.83
N TRP A 86 6.16 -7.03 12.33
CA TRP A 86 7.54 -7.35 11.98
C TRP A 86 7.87 -7.20 10.49
N VAL A 87 6.86 -6.92 9.65
CA VAL A 87 7.07 -6.85 8.19
C VAL A 87 7.61 -5.47 7.83
N ASN A 88 8.72 -5.46 7.10
CA ASN A 88 9.27 -4.23 6.52
C ASN A 88 8.50 -3.83 5.26
N ALA A 89 7.39 -3.11 5.45
CA ALA A 89 6.58 -2.60 4.35
C ALA A 89 7.35 -1.67 3.42
N GLU A 90 8.28 -0.87 3.94
CA GLU A 90 9.03 0.11 3.15
C GLU A 90 9.95 -0.57 2.13
N PHE A 91 10.59 -1.67 2.51
CA PHE A 91 11.40 -2.47 1.59
C PHE A 91 10.53 -3.19 0.56
N LEU A 92 9.42 -3.76 1.02
CA LEU A 92 8.52 -4.54 0.18
C LEU A 92 7.83 -3.67 -0.88
N LEU A 93 7.39 -2.48 -0.48
CA LEU A 93 6.63 -1.53 -1.29
C LEU A 93 7.50 -0.37 -1.79
N SER A 94 8.83 -0.56 -1.85
CA SER A 94 9.77 0.51 -2.23
C SER A 94 9.43 1.18 -3.57
N GLU A 95 8.98 0.37 -4.54
CA GLU A 95 8.60 0.84 -5.89
C GLU A 95 7.15 1.34 -5.97
N CYS A 96 6.36 1.14 -4.91
CA CYS A 96 4.98 1.59 -4.81
C CYS A 96 4.86 2.98 -4.18
N LEU A 97 5.92 3.53 -3.59
CA LEU A 97 5.88 4.82 -2.90
C LEU A 97 5.65 5.96 -3.91
N ILE A 98 4.58 6.72 -3.71
CA ILE A 98 4.20 7.84 -4.59
C ILE A 98 4.25 9.21 -3.90
N GLY A 99 4.23 9.24 -2.57
CA GLY A 99 4.11 10.50 -1.84
C GLY A 99 4.13 10.33 -0.32
N TYR A 100 4.04 11.46 0.36
CA TYR A 100 3.81 11.53 1.80
C TYR A 100 2.46 12.17 2.05
N LEU A 101 1.80 11.75 3.13
CA LEU A 101 0.55 12.36 3.54
C LEU A 101 0.83 13.81 3.94
N SER A 102 0.16 14.77 3.30
CA SER A 102 0.23 16.16 3.69
C SER A 102 -0.42 16.31 5.05
N GLU A 103 0.26 16.97 5.99
CA GLU A 103 -0.40 17.44 7.20
C GLU A 103 -1.45 18.47 6.79
N GLU A 104 -2.71 18.05 6.69
CA GLU A 104 -3.81 19.01 6.74
C GLU A 104 -3.68 19.75 8.06
N ARG A 105 -3.43 21.06 7.98
CA ARG A 105 -3.55 21.97 9.12
C ARG A 105 -4.93 21.70 9.73
N ARG A 106 -4.94 20.99 10.85
CA ARG A 106 -6.15 20.82 11.65
C ARG A 106 -6.54 22.20 12.12
N GLU A 107 -7.45 22.86 11.43
CA GLU A 107 -8.19 23.97 12.00
C GLU A 107 -9.09 23.35 13.06
N GLU A 108 -8.55 23.31 14.29
CA GLU A 108 -9.36 23.14 15.49
C GLU A 108 -10.35 24.29 15.52
N LYS A 109 -11.64 23.95 15.44
CA LYS A 109 -12.77 24.89 15.56
C LYS A 109 -13.34 24.84 16.97
#